data_AF-A0A947FN89-F1
#
_entry.id   AF-A0A947FN89-F1
#
_cell.length_a   1.000
_cell.length_b   1.000
_cell.length_c   1.000
_cell.angle_alpha   90.00
_cell.angle_beta   90.00
_cell.angle_gamma   90.00
#
_symmetry.space_group_name_H-M   'P 1'
#
loop_
_entity.id
_entity.type
_entity.pdbx_description
1 polymer ?
#
loop_
_entity_poly.entity_id
_entity_poly.type
_entity_poly.pdbx_seq_one_letter_code
_entity_poly.pdbx_strand_id
1 'polypeptide(L)' 'MWQQFLIGLALVFVIEGILYFLNPQGMKNMMKAMLEMDEGILRKSGFVSMMVGLALLYLVN' A
#
# COMPACT_ATOMS: atom_id res chain seq x y z
N MET A 1 17.26 13.98 -1.67
CA MET A 1 16.17 13.61 -0.74
C MET A 1 14.78 13.77 -1.35
N TRP A 2 14.35 14.98 -1.77
CA TRP A 2 13.01 15.18 -2.35
C TRP A 2 12.71 14.39 -3.64
N GLN A 3 13.71 14.17 -4.50
CA GLN A 3 13.52 13.42 -5.73
C GLN A 3 13.16 11.95 -5.51
N GLN A 4 13.80 11.27 -4.55
CA GLN A 4 13.49 9.87 -4.22
C GLN A 4 12.07 9.72 -3.66
N PHE A 5 11.63 10.68 -2.83
CA PHE A 5 10.26 10.73 -2.34
C PHE A 5 9.26 10.86 -3.51
N LEU A 6 9.51 11.79 -4.45
CA LEU A 6 8.64 11.97 -5.61
C LEU A 6 8.61 10.75 -6.53
N ILE A 7 9.74 10.04 -6.70
CA ILE A 7 9.80 8.78 -7.45
C ILE A 7 8.95 7.71 -6.73
N GLY A 8 9.11 7.55 -5.43
CA GLY A 8 8.31 6.60 -4.64
C GLY A 8 6.81 6.90 -4.75
N LEU A 9 6.43 8.17 -4.64
CA LEU A 9 5.05 8.61 -4.79
C LEU A 9 4.50 8.33 -6.20
N ALA A 10 5.28 8.60 -7.25
CA ALA A 10 4.89 8.29 -8.62
C ALA A 10 4.68 6.78 -8.82
N LEU A 11 5.53 5.94 -8.24
CA LEU A 11 5.39 4.49 -8.30
C LEU A 11 4.10 4.00 -7.61
N VAL A 12 3.72 4.58 -6.47
CA VAL A 12 2.44 4.25 -5.81
C VAL A 12 1.26 4.54 -6.76
N PHE A 13 1.23 5.70 -7.40
CA PHE A 13 0.17 6.03 -8.36
C PHE A 13 0.15 5.10 -9.58
N VAL A 14 1.31 4.70 -10.10
CA VAL A 14 1.38 3.75 -11.22
C VAL A 14 0.86 2.38 -10.79
N ILE A 15 1.26 1.87 -9.63
CA ILE A 15 0.84 0.55 -9.14
C ILE A 15 -0.67 0.54 -8.86
N GLU A 16 -1.20 1.55 -8.16
CA GLU A 16 -2.64 1.66 -7.93
C GLU A 16 -3.41 1.83 -9.25
N GLY A 17 -2.90 2.65 -10.17
CA GLY A 17 -3.50 2.88 -11.49
C GLY A 17 -3.57 1.60 -12.33
N ILE A 18 -2.53 0.77 -12.31
CA ILE A 18 -2.52 -0.54 -12.97
C ILE A 18 -3.62 -1.44 -12.41
N LEU A 19 -3.78 -1.50 -11.08
CA LEU A 19 -4.82 -2.30 -10.44
C LEU A 19 -6.23 -1.80 -10.80
N TYR A 20 -6.44 -0.48 -10.77
CA TYR A 20 -7.72 0.13 -11.17
C TYR A 20 -8.06 -0.14 -12.65
N PHE A 21 -7.06 -0.09 -13.54
CA PHE A 21 -7.27 -0.27 -14.97
C PHE A 21 -7.45 -1.74 -15.37
N LEU A 22 -6.59 -2.63 -14.87
CA LEU A 22 -6.59 -4.04 -15.26
C LEU A 22 -7.64 -4.88 -14.52
N ASN A 23 -7.89 -4.60 -13.24
CA ASN A 23 -8.84 -5.38 -12.43
C ASN A 23 -9.65 -4.50 -11.46
N PRO A 24 -10.54 -3.63 -11.97
CA PRO A 24 -11.36 -2.76 -11.12
C PRO A 24 -12.28 -3.56 -10.17
N GLN A 25 -12.72 -4.76 -10.57
CA GLN A 25 -13.56 -5.60 -9.73
C GLN A 25 -12.79 -6.19 -8.54
N GLY A 26 -11.55 -6.63 -8.76
CA GLY A 26 -10.66 -7.09 -7.69
C GLY A 26 -10.43 -6.01 -6.65
N MET A 27 -10.18 -4.77 -7.09
CA MET A 27 -9.99 -3.63 -6.18
C MET A 27 -11.25 -3.32 -5.36
N LYS A 28 -12.43 -3.32 -6.00
CA LYS A 28 -13.71 -3.17 -5.28
C LYS A 28 -13.94 -4.26 -4.24
N ASN A 29 -13.61 -5.51 -4.57
CA ASN A 29 -13.75 -6.63 -3.64
C ASN A 29 -12.76 -6.49 -2.46
N MET A 30 -11.53 -6.06 -2.70
CA MET A 30 -10.56 -5.78 -1.64
C MET A 30 -11.05 -4.69 -0.69
N MET A 31 -11.58 -3.58 -1.24
CA MET A 31 -12.17 -2.51 -0.42
C MET A 31 -13.35 -3.02 0.44
N LYS A 32 -14.23 -3.86 -0.13
CA LYS A 32 -15.33 -4.46 0.65
C LYS A 32 -14.82 -5.36 1.77
N ALA A 33 -13.84 -6.20 1.50
CA ALA A 33 -13.23 -7.04 2.52
C ALA A 33 -12.63 -6.20 3.64
N MET A 34 -11.97 -5.07 3.33
CA MET A 34 -11.44 -4.15 4.33
C MET A 34 -12.52 -3.53 5.23
N LEU A 35 -13.73 -3.28 4.72
CA LEU A 35 -14.85 -2.75 5.52
C LEU A 35 -15.41 -3.79 6.51
N GLU A 36 -15.24 -5.08 6.23
CA GLU A 36 -15.69 -6.16 7.10
C GLU A 36 -14.61 -6.54 8.15
N MET A 37 -13.39 -6.04 8.02
CA MET A 37 -12.31 -6.28 8.98
C MET A 37 -12.49 -5.45 10.25
N ASP A 38 -12.24 -6.06 11.40
CA ASP A 38 -12.14 -5.36 12.67
C ASP A 38 -11.07 -4.26 12.63
N GLU A 39 -11.39 -3.08 13.16
CA GLU A 39 -10.48 -1.92 13.17
C GLU A 39 -9.14 -2.22 13.85
N GLY A 40 -9.16 -3.03 14.91
CA GLY A 40 -7.95 -3.44 15.63
C GLY A 40 -7.03 -4.31 14.76
N ILE A 41 -7.60 -5.18 13.93
CA ILE A 41 -6.84 -5.99 12.97
C ILE A 41 -6.29 -5.10 11.85
N LEU A 42 -7.10 -4.20 11.30
CA LEU A 42 -6.70 -3.29 10.23
C LEU A 42 -5.54 -2.36 10.67
N ARG A 43 -5.59 -1.86 11.91
CA ARG A 43 -4.50 -1.04 12.48
C ARG A 43 -3.22 -1.85 12.69
N LYS A 44 -3.33 -3.08 13.21
CA LYS A 44 -2.16 -3.95 13.43
C LYS A 44 -1.51 -4.36 12.12
N SER A 45 -2.29 -4.74 11.10
CA SER A 45 -1.75 -5.11 9.79
C SER A 45 -1.07 -3.91 9.12
N GLY A 46 -1.67 -2.71 9.19
CA GLY A 46 -1.06 -1.47 8.74
C GLY A 46 0.26 -1.17 9.46
N PHE A 47 0.30 -1.32 10.79
CA PHE A 47 1.51 -1.11 11.57
C PHE A 47 2.63 -2.11 11.20
N VAL A 48 2.30 -3.39 11.05
CA VAL A 48 3.27 -4.41 10.62
C VAL A 48 3.81 -4.08 9.23
N SER A 49 2.94 -3.72 8.28
CA SER A 49 3.33 -3.31 6.93
C SER A 49 4.28 -2.10 6.95
N MET A 50 3.98 -1.09 7.77
CA MET A 50 4.87 0.06 7.97
C MET A 50 6.24 -0.35 8.50
N MET A 51 6.31 -1.22 9.52
CA MET A 51 7.59 -1.66 10.10
C MET A 51 8.42 -2.45 9.08
N VAL A 52 7.79 -3.32 8.30
CA VAL A 52 8.46 -4.05 7.20
C VAL A 52 8.99 -3.07 6.15
N GLY A 53 8.20 -2.08 5.74
CA GLY A 53 8.62 -1.05 4.79
C GLY A 53 9.82 -0.25 5.30
N LEU A 54 9.82 0.15 6.57
CA LEU A 54 10.96 0.84 7.19
C LEU A 54 12.21 -0.05 7.25
N ALA A 55 12.06 -1.32 7.60
CA ALA A 55 13.18 -2.26 7.62
C ALA A 55 13.78 -2.45 6.22
N LEU A 56 12.95 -2.59 5.18
CA LEU A 56 13.40 -2.68 3.79
C LEU A 56 14.11 -1.40 3.34
N LEU A 57 13.56 -0.23 3.66
CA LEU A 57 14.21 1.05 3.37
C LEU A 57 15.58 1.16 4.04
N TYR A 58 15.73 0.69 5.29
CA TYR A 58 17.01 0.67 6.00
C TYR A 58 18.04 -0.31 5.41
N LEU A 59 17.58 -1.43 4.83
CA LEU A 59 18.47 -2.43 4.23
C LEU A 59 18.96 -2.05 2.82
N VAL A 60 18.13 -1.31 2.07
CA VAL A 60 18.39 -0.98 0.65
C VAL A 60 19.02 0.40 0.48
N ASN A 61 18.89 1.29 1.47
CA ASN A 61 19.46 2.64 1.47
C ASN A 61 20.69 2.71 2.38
#